data_AF-A0A537TDD2-F1
#
_entry.id   AF-A0A537TDD2-F1
#
_cell.length_a   1.000
_cell.length_b   1.000
_cell.length_c   1.000
_cell.angle_alpha   90.00
_cell.angle_beta   90.00
_cell.angle_gamma   90.00
#
_symmetry.space_group_name_H-M   'P 1'
#
loop_
_entity.id
_entity.type
_entity.pdbx_description
1 polymer ?
#
loop_
_entity_poly.entity_id
_entity_poly.type
_entity_poly.pdbx_seq_one_letter_code
_entity_poly.pdbx_strand_id
1 'polypeptide(L)' 'GETRHQVTMSRETCARLTSGKHTLERCLEAAFQFLLDREPKESILRRFDVTEISRYLPEFEREMLRYLSQL' A
#
# COMPACT_ATOMS: atom_id res chain seq x y z
N GLY A 1 -8.20 -1.38 -20.23
CA GLY A 1 -9.27 -1.72 -19.26
C GLY A 1 -8.93 -1.16 -17.89
N GLU A 2 -9.92 -1.00 -17.03
CA GLU A 2 -9.78 -0.48 -15.65
C GLU A 2 -10.28 -1.49 -14.61
N THR A 3 -9.79 -1.37 -13.37
CA THR A 3 -10.23 -2.15 -12.22
C THR A 3 -10.54 -1.22 -11.05
N ARG A 4 -11.51 -1.58 -10.21
CA ARG A 4 -11.84 -0.87 -8.97
C ARG A 4 -11.48 -1.75 -7.78
N HIS A 5 -10.90 -1.13 -6.75
CA HIS A 5 -10.43 -1.78 -5.53
C HIS A 5 -10.86 -0.95 -4.32
N GLN A 6 -11.19 -1.62 -3.22
CA GLN A 6 -11.47 -1.01 -1.92
C GLN A 6 -10.36 -1.39 -0.96
N VAL A 7 -9.47 -0.44 -0.67
CA VAL A 7 -8.32 -0.64 0.20
C VAL A 7 -8.57 0.10 1.50
N THR A 8 -8.39 -0.57 2.64
CA THR A 8 -8.54 0.04 3.97
C THR A 8 -7.20 0.09 4.67
N MET A 9 -6.98 1.16 5.46
CA MET A 9 -5.82 1.30 6.33
C MET A 9 -6.23 1.99 7.62
N SER A 10 -5.77 1.49 8.77
CA SER A 10 -5.91 2.20 10.03
C SER A 10 -4.89 3.35 10.15
N ARG A 11 -5.23 4.39 10.92
CA ARG A 11 -4.30 5.50 11.20
C ARG A 11 -3.03 5.01 11.90
N GLU A 12 -3.15 4.03 12.78
CA GLU A 12 -2.02 3.41 13.48
C GLU A 12 -1.06 2.71 12.50
N THR A 13 -1.60 1.94 11.54
CA THR A 13 -0.80 1.29 10.51
C THR A 13 -0.06 2.33 9.65
N CYS A 14 -0.73 3.40 9.21
CA CYS A 14 -0.05 4.48 8.47
C CYS A 14 1.04 5.14 9.31
N ALA A 15 0.77 5.43 10.59
CA ALA A 15 1.78 6.02 11.48
C ALA A 15 3.00 5.09 11.64
N ARG A 16 2.79 3.79 11.81
CA ARG A 16 3.86 2.79 11.91
C ARG A 16 4.70 2.70 10.64
N LEU A 17 4.06 2.60 9.48
CA LEU A 17 4.73 2.46 8.17
C LEU A 17 5.49 3.73 7.76
N THR A 18 5.07 4.90 8.24
CA THR A 18 5.59 6.19 7.78
C THR A 18 6.30 6.98 8.86
N SER A 19 6.48 6.39 10.04
CA SER A 19 6.95 7.08 11.24
C SER A 19 6.15 8.35 11.54
N GLY A 20 4.85 8.34 11.21
CA GLY A 20 3.91 9.45 11.43
C GLY A 20 4.12 10.68 10.53
N LYS A 21 4.95 10.59 9.48
CA LYS A 21 5.32 11.76 8.65
C LYS A 21 4.40 12.00 7.45
N HIS A 22 3.53 11.05 7.12
CA HIS A 22 2.72 11.09 5.90
C HIS A 22 1.24 10.93 6.21
N THR A 23 0.39 11.43 5.31
CA THR A 23 -1.07 11.32 5.42
C THR A 23 -1.55 9.93 5.04
N LEU A 24 -2.77 9.57 5.46
CA LEU A 24 -3.39 8.28 5.15
C LEU A 24 -3.54 8.07 3.64
N GLU A 25 -3.85 9.14 2.91
CA GLU A 25 -4.03 9.12 1.46
C GLU A 25 -2.72 8.78 0.74
N ARG A 26 -1.60 9.44 1.11
CA ARG A 26 -0.27 9.12 0.55
C ARG A 26 0.19 7.71 0.94
N CYS A 27 -0.11 7.29 2.17
CA CYS A 27 0.13 5.92 2.62
C CYS A 27 -0.58 4.89 1.70
N LEU A 28 -1.85 5.12 1.38
CA LEU A 28 -2.65 4.24 0.53
C LEU A 28 -2.17 4.26 -0.93
N GLU A 29 -1.86 5.43 -1.46
CA GLU A 29 -1.36 5.59 -2.83
C GLU A 29 -0.01 4.87 -3.01
N ALA A 30 0.94 5.09 -2.10
CA ALA A 30 2.22 4.39 -2.12
C ALA A 30 2.06 2.88 -2.01
N ALA A 31 1.16 2.41 -1.13
CA ALA A 31 0.90 0.98 -0.99
C ALA A 31 0.31 0.36 -2.26
N PHE A 32 -0.56 1.08 -2.95
CA PHE A 32 -1.15 0.61 -4.19
C PHE A 32 -0.15 0.62 -5.35
N GLN A 33 0.72 1.64 -5.42
CA GLN A 33 1.80 1.70 -6.40
C GLN A 33 2.80 0.54 -6.21
N PHE A 34 3.14 0.22 -4.96
CA PHE A 34 3.97 -0.96 -4.63
C PHE A 34 3.41 -2.26 -5.21
N LEU A 35 2.08 -2.44 -5.15
CA LEU A 35 1.40 -3.62 -5.69
C LEU A 35 1.44 -3.63 -7.22
N LEU A 36 1.13 -2.51 -7.86
CA LEU A 36 1.10 -2.41 -9.32
C LEU A 36 2.47 -2.63 -9.98
N ASP A 37 3.56 -2.33 -9.28
CA ASP A 37 4.92 -2.61 -9.75
C ASP A 37 5.26 -4.12 -9.74
N ARG A 38 4.52 -4.95 -9.00
CA ARG A 38 4.81 -6.38 -8.79
C ARG A 38 3.78 -7.31 -9.38
N GLU A 39 2.51 -6.93 -9.29
CA GLU A 39 1.37 -7.75 -9.65
C GLU A 39 0.54 -7.03 -10.71
N PRO A 40 0.05 -7.73 -11.75
CA PRO A 40 -0.91 -7.15 -12.66
C PRO A 40 -2.20 -6.80 -11.89
N LYS A 41 -2.86 -5.71 -12.27
CA LYS A 41 -4.07 -5.22 -11.58
C LYS A 41 -5.20 -6.25 -11.48
N GLU A 42 -5.24 -7.21 -12.40
CA GLU A 42 -6.18 -8.33 -12.40
C GLU A 42 -5.93 -9.34 -11.28
N SER A 43 -4.68 -9.46 -10.80
CA SER A 43 -4.28 -10.32 -9.67
C SER A 43 -4.44 -9.62 -8.31
N ILE A 44 -4.54 -8.29 -8.27
CA ILE A 44 -4.72 -7.55 -7.02
C ILE A 44 -6.15 -7.78 -6.49
N LEU A 45 -6.24 -8.17 -5.21
CA LEU A 45 -7.52 -8.36 -4.54
C LEU A 45 -8.41 -7.10 -4.66
N ARG A 46 -9.69 -7.31 -4.92
CA ARG A 46 -10.67 -6.22 -5.05
C ARG A 46 -10.95 -5.50 -3.74
N ARG A 47 -10.77 -6.19 -2.61
CA ARG A 47 -10.94 -5.61 -1.28
C ARG A 47 -9.98 -6.26 -0.31
N PHE A 48 -9.21 -5.45 0.39
CA PHE A 48 -8.26 -5.92 1.38
C PHE A 48 -7.83 -4.78 2.32
N ASP A 49 -7.30 -5.16 3.48
CA ASP A 49 -6.60 -4.24 4.36
C ASP A 49 -5.10 -4.26 4.04
N VAL A 50 -4.43 -3.12 4.13
CA VAL A 50 -3.01 -2.99 3.73
C VAL A 50 -2.09 -3.90 4.53
N THR A 51 -2.51 -4.33 5.73
CA THR A 51 -1.76 -5.31 6.54
C THR A 51 -1.65 -6.68 5.88
N GLU A 52 -2.56 -7.03 4.97
CA GLU A 52 -2.47 -8.27 4.21
C GLU A 52 -1.32 -8.23 3.19
N ILE A 53 -0.92 -7.05 2.69
CA ILE A 53 0.20 -6.93 1.74
C ILE A 53 1.47 -7.53 2.35
N SER A 54 1.82 -7.18 3.59
CA SER A 54 3.01 -7.70 4.27
C SER A 54 3.02 -9.22 4.43
N ARG A 55 1.84 -9.87 4.41
CA ARG A 55 1.75 -11.34 4.49
C ARG A 55 2.14 -12.02 3.18
N TYR A 56 1.82 -11.41 2.04
CA TYR A 56 2.12 -11.95 0.71
C TYR A 56 3.44 -11.41 0.14
N LEU A 57 3.78 -10.17 0.47
CA LEU A 57 4.96 -9.43 -0.01
C LEU A 57 5.70 -8.85 1.21
N PRO A 58 6.54 -9.65 1.89
CA PRO A 58 7.20 -9.26 3.15
C PRO A 58 8.11 -8.03 3.04
N GLU A 59 8.57 -7.69 1.83
CA GLU A 59 9.38 -6.51 1.56
C GLU A 59 8.60 -5.18 1.62
N PHE A 60 7.26 -5.26 1.65
CA PHE A 60 6.37 -4.12 1.63
C PHE A 60 6.79 -3.03 2.61
N GLU A 61 6.86 -3.34 3.90
CA GLU A 61 7.12 -2.31 4.94
C GLU A 61 8.46 -1.61 4.75
N ARG A 62 9.48 -2.33 4.27
CA ARG A 62 10.81 -1.77 3.99
C ARG A 62 10.81 -0.85 2.77
N GLU A 63 10.05 -1.20 1.74
CA GLU A 63 9.99 -0.41 0.51
C GLU A 63 8.99 0.72 0.55
N MET A 64 8.03 0.71 1.48
CA MET A 64 7.00 1.75 1.59
C MET A 64 7.58 3.18 1.61
N LEU A 65 8.68 3.39 2.33
CA LEU A 65 9.33 4.71 2.39
C LEU A 65 9.90 5.16 1.03
N ARG A 66 10.33 4.22 0.17
CA ARG A 66 10.80 4.54 -1.19
C ARG A 66 9.66 5.00 -2.07
N TYR A 67 8.49 4.36 -1.98
CA TYR A 67 7.31 4.78 -2.74
C TYR A 67 6.78 6.13 -2.26
N LEU A 68 6.80 6.36 -0.94
CA LEU A 68 6.37 7.62 -0.35
C LEU A 68 7.25 8.82 -0.72
N SER A 69 8.54 8.61 -1.02
CA SER A 69 9.43 9.68 -1.47
C SER A 69 9.33 10.00 -2.96
N GLN A 70 8.67 9.14 -3.73
CA GLN A 70 8.46 9.29 -5.17
C GLN A 70 7.13 10.00 -5.52
N LEU A 71 6.22 10.09 -4.55
CA LEU A 71 4.98 10.87 -4.59
C LEU A 71 5.22 12.27 -4.04
#